data_AF-A0A6S7I873-F1
#
_entry.id   AF-A0A6S7I873-F1
#
_cell.length_a   1.000
_cell.length_b   1.000
_cell.length_c   1.000
_cell.angle_alpha   90.00
_cell.angle_beta   90.00
_cell.angle_gamma   90.00
#
_symmetry.space_group_name_H-M   'P 1'
#
loop_
_entity.id
_entity.type
_entity.pdbx_description
1 polymer ?
#
loop_
_entity_poly.entity_id
_entity_poly.type
_entity_poly.pdbx_seq_one_letter_code
_entity_poly.pdbx_strand_id
1 'polypeptide(L)'
;MDSQEVTLLVLIDLSAAFDTIDHVILLETLEKDFGVTGNTLKWLTSYLSERKQTILIKDHESEVFNLQSGVPQGSCLGPVLFILYVAGLFKVIDKHLPNAHTYADDTQIYHSFRPDTSLSQDAALKNLLTPKHIGCYSLRSNEQNLLIVPKTMRKTFGDRAFAKAGPFLWNELPADIREASIVETFKSRLKTFLFKKAFYL
;
A
#
# COMPACT_ATOMS: atom_id res chain seq x y z
N MET A 1 4.23 -33.02 -11.13
CA MET A 1 3.48 -32.97 -12.40
C MET A 1 3.22 -31.50 -12.69
N ASP A 2 3.60 -31.03 -13.86
CA ASP A 2 3.44 -29.64 -14.27
C ASP A 2 1.97 -29.41 -14.66
N SER A 3 1.29 -28.50 -13.96
CA SER A 3 -0.17 -28.27 -14.12
C SER A 3 -0.53 -27.41 -15.34
N GLN A 4 0.47 -26.98 -16.12
CA GLN A 4 0.31 -26.07 -17.29
C GLN A 4 -0.42 -24.75 -16.96
N GLU A 5 -0.24 -24.26 -15.73
CA GLU A 5 -0.84 -23.02 -15.24
C GLU A 5 0.17 -21.86 -15.28
N VAL A 6 -0.34 -20.68 -15.61
CA VAL A 6 0.40 -19.43 -15.46
C VAL A 6 0.14 -18.90 -14.05
N THR A 7 1.21 -18.59 -13.32
CA THR A 7 1.13 -18.01 -11.98
C THR A 7 1.51 -16.54 -12.02
N LEU A 8 0.59 -15.68 -11.61
CA LEU A 8 0.88 -14.28 -11.29
C LEU A 8 1.44 -14.23 -9.87
N LEU A 9 2.56 -13.53 -9.71
CA LEU A 9 3.20 -13.27 -8.43
C LEU A 9 3.24 -11.76 -8.21
N VAL A 10 2.72 -11.31 -7.08
CA VAL A 10 2.82 -9.94 -6.60
C VAL A 10 3.64 -9.95 -5.33
N LEU A 11 4.74 -9.20 -5.37
CA LEU A 11 5.61 -8.98 -4.22
C LEU A 11 5.27 -7.63 -3.60
N ILE A 12 4.92 -7.64 -2.32
CA ILE A 12 4.70 -6.43 -1.53
C ILE A 12 5.91 -6.24 -0.64
N ASP A 13 6.50 -5.04 -0.74
CA ASP A 13 7.63 -4.58 0.07
C ASP A 13 7.15 -3.47 1.01
N LEU A 14 7.28 -3.69 2.33
CA LEU A 14 6.90 -2.73 3.36
C LEU A 14 8.10 -1.84 3.70
N SER A 15 8.07 -0.59 3.23
CA SER A 15 9.15 0.36 3.49
C SER A 15 9.32 0.64 5.00
N ALA A 16 10.52 0.41 5.52
CA ALA A 16 10.90 0.68 6.91
C ALA A 16 9.89 0.10 7.91
N ALA A 17 9.56 -1.19 7.74
CA ALA A 17 8.45 -1.87 8.40
C ALA A 17 8.43 -1.70 9.93
N PHE A 18 9.59 -1.78 10.61
CA PHE A 18 9.68 -1.60 12.05
C PHE A 18 9.64 -0.14 12.51
N ASP A 19 10.03 0.81 11.66
CA ASP A 19 10.12 2.24 12.00
C ASP A 19 8.81 2.98 11.74
N THR A 20 7.93 2.39 10.92
CA THR A 20 6.68 2.99 10.46
C THR A 20 5.45 2.52 11.23
N ILE A 21 5.60 1.64 12.23
CA ILE A 21 4.49 1.14 13.06
C ILE A 21 3.82 2.31 13.79
N ASP A 22 2.56 2.58 13.46
CA ASP A 22 1.76 3.57 14.18
C ASP A 22 1.36 3.04 15.57
N HIS A 23 1.70 3.78 16.62
CA HIS A 23 1.47 3.36 18.00
C HIS A 23 -0.02 3.29 18.36
N VAL A 24 -0.84 4.20 17.82
CA VAL A 24 -2.28 4.24 18.10
C VAL A 24 -2.94 3.02 17.47
N ILE A 25 -2.64 2.75 16.20
CA ILE A 25 -3.18 1.57 15.49
C ILE A 25 -2.71 0.28 16.16
N LEU A 26 -1.44 0.17 16.55
CA LEU A 26 -0.92 -1.00 17.26
C LEU A 26 -1.64 -1.22 18.58
N LEU A 27 -1.78 -0.19 19.42
CA LEU A 27 -2.44 -0.30 20.71
C LEU A 27 -3.94 -0.64 20.57
N GLU A 28 -4.63 -0.02 19.62
CA GLU A 28 -6.03 -0.36 19.32
C GLU A 28 -6.16 -1.80 18.82
N THR A 29 -5.23 -2.27 17.98
CA THR A 29 -5.21 -3.66 17.49
C THR A 29 -4.99 -4.63 18.65
N LEU A 30 -4.03 -4.37 19.52
CA LEU A 30 -3.77 -5.18 20.71
C LEU A 30 -5.00 -5.29 21.62
N GLU A 31 -5.69 -4.18 21.85
CA GLU A 31 -6.88 -4.14 22.70
C GLU A 31 -8.09 -4.82 22.04
N LYS A 32 -8.43 -4.42 20.81
CA LYS A 32 -9.68 -4.82 20.14
C LYS A 32 -9.60 -6.21 19.52
N ASP A 33 -8.48 -6.55 18.87
CA ASP A 33 -8.35 -7.79 18.12
C ASP A 33 -7.73 -8.93 18.95
N PHE A 34 -6.88 -8.59 19.92
CA PHE A 34 -6.16 -9.58 20.74
C PHE A 34 -6.56 -9.56 22.23
N GLY A 35 -7.44 -8.64 22.65
CA GLY A 35 -7.97 -8.59 24.02
C GLY A 35 -6.95 -8.15 25.08
N VAL A 36 -5.84 -7.55 24.67
CA VAL A 36 -4.79 -7.06 25.60
C VAL A 36 -5.30 -5.82 26.32
N THR A 37 -5.55 -5.95 27.63
CA THR A 37 -6.17 -4.90 28.44
C THR A 37 -5.43 -4.68 29.77
N GLY A 38 -5.87 -3.69 30.54
CA GLY A 38 -5.39 -3.46 31.91
C GLY A 38 -3.92 -3.05 31.99
N ASN A 39 -3.18 -3.65 32.93
CA ASN A 39 -1.79 -3.28 33.19
C ASN A 39 -0.85 -3.65 32.04
N THR A 40 -1.13 -4.73 31.31
CA THR A 40 -0.33 -5.13 30.15
C THR A 40 -0.41 -4.09 29.04
N LEU A 41 -1.63 -3.59 28.74
CA LEU A 41 -1.80 -2.55 27.74
C LEU A 41 -1.12 -1.25 28.17
N LYS A 42 -1.27 -0.83 29.43
CA LYS A 42 -0.57 0.34 29.98
C LYS A 42 0.94 0.22 29.88
N TRP A 43 1.47 -0.97 30.16
CA TRP A 43 2.90 -1.25 30.04
C TRP A 43 3.38 -1.17 28.59
N LEU A 44 2.63 -1.72 27.63
CA LEU A 44 2.93 -1.58 26.20
C LEU A 44 2.82 -0.14 25.71
N THR A 45 1.84 0.62 26.19
CA THR A 45 1.73 2.06 25.90
C THR A 45 2.96 2.81 26.40
N SER A 46 3.38 2.55 27.66
CA SER A 46 4.61 3.11 28.23
C SER A 46 5.86 2.70 27.44
N TYR A 47 5.93 1.47 26.97
CA TYR A 47 7.05 0.95 26.19
C TYR A 47 7.23 1.68 24.85
N LEU A 48 6.12 2.13 24.23
CA LEU A 48 6.12 2.81 22.93
C LEU A 48 6.20 4.34 23.04
N SER A 49 5.73 4.92 24.14
CA SER A 49 5.58 6.37 24.31
C SER A 49 6.89 7.10 24.66
N GLU A 50 6.95 8.39 24.29
CA GLU A 50 8.04 9.33 24.65
C GLU A 50 9.46 8.84 24.32
N ARG A 51 9.60 7.94 23.34
CA ARG A 51 10.89 7.44 22.92
C ARG A 51 11.70 8.52 22.22
N LYS A 52 12.98 8.57 22.53
CA LYS A 52 13.96 9.48 21.95
C LYS A 52 15.08 8.68 21.31
N GLN A 53 15.64 9.20 20.23
CA GLN A 53 16.83 8.64 19.62
C GLN A 53 17.80 9.73 19.15
N THR A 54 19.04 9.32 18.96
CA THR A 54 20.12 10.08 18.34
C THR A 54 20.78 9.19 17.30
N ILE A 55 21.38 9.80 16.28
CA ILE A 55 22.11 9.10 15.22
C ILE A 55 23.58 9.47 15.35
N LEU A 56 24.43 8.47 15.52
CA LEU A 56 25.88 8.63 15.51
C LEU A 56 26.43 8.09 14.19
N ILE A 57 27.04 8.97 13.39
CA ILE A 57 27.75 8.60 12.16
C ILE A 57 29.21 9.03 12.31
N LYS A 58 30.11 8.06 12.52
CA LYS A 58 31.51 8.32 12.90
C LYS A 58 31.58 9.16 14.18
N ASP A 59 32.16 10.36 14.11
CA ASP A 59 32.33 11.28 15.23
C ASP A 59 31.26 12.38 15.27
N HIS A 60 30.22 12.28 14.44
CA HIS A 60 29.11 13.23 14.39
C HIS A 60 27.85 12.62 14.98
N GLU A 61 27.39 13.21 16.08
CA GLU A 61 26.13 12.88 16.75
C GLU A 61 25.04 13.88 16.32
N SER A 62 23.82 13.39 16.05
CA SER A 62 22.67 14.24 15.77
C SER A 62 22.12 14.85 17.06
N GLU A 63 21.23 15.83 16.92
CA GLU A 63 20.37 16.22 18.04
C GLU A 63 19.45 15.06 18.44
N VAL A 64 19.02 15.06 19.71
CA VAL A 64 18.04 14.10 20.21
C VAL A 64 16.66 14.45 19.64
N PHE A 65 15.99 13.47 19.03
CA PHE A 65 14.65 13.65 18.48
C PHE A 65 13.68 12.58 18.94
N ASN A 66 12.40 12.92 18.97
CA ASN A 66 11.33 12.03 19.43
C ASN A 66 10.89 11.08 18.32
N LEU A 67 10.71 9.81 18.66
CA LEU A 67 10.13 8.77 17.81
C LEU A 67 8.61 8.78 17.97
N GLN A 68 7.90 9.16 16.90
CA GLN A 68 6.44 9.17 16.86
C GLN A 68 5.85 7.85 16.34
N SER A 69 6.69 6.99 15.76
CA SER A 69 6.31 5.71 15.19
C SER A 69 7.43 4.69 15.39
N GLY A 70 7.09 3.44 15.12
CA GLY A 70 7.99 2.32 15.12
C GLY A 70 8.19 1.68 16.48
N VAL A 71 8.87 0.54 16.48
CA VAL A 71 9.27 -0.21 17.69
C VAL A 71 10.78 -0.12 17.89
N PRO A 72 11.31 -0.35 19.10
CA PRO A 72 12.75 -0.38 19.31
C PRO A 72 13.39 -1.51 18.50
N GLN A 73 14.26 -1.16 17.55
CA GLN A 73 15.04 -2.14 16.80
C GLN A 73 16.01 -2.88 17.75
N GLY A 74 16.20 -4.18 17.54
CA GLY A 74 17.00 -5.03 18.43
C GLY A 74 16.31 -5.46 19.73
N SER A 75 15.07 -5.04 19.95
CA SER A 75 14.26 -5.57 21.06
C SER A 75 13.66 -6.93 20.73
N CYS A 76 13.47 -7.76 21.75
CA CYS A 76 12.75 -9.04 21.62
C CYS A 76 11.25 -8.86 21.32
N LEU A 77 10.67 -7.72 21.71
CA LEU A 77 9.26 -7.41 21.50
C LEU A 77 8.95 -6.80 20.13
N GLY A 78 9.92 -6.12 19.50
CA GLY A 78 9.73 -5.49 18.20
C GLY A 78 9.14 -6.45 17.14
N PRO A 79 9.76 -7.63 16.91
CA PRO A 79 9.22 -8.63 15.99
C PRO A 79 7.80 -9.10 16.33
N VAL A 80 7.51 -9.33 17.62
CA VAL A 80 6.18 -9.77 18.06
C VAL A 80 5.13 -8.69 17.82
N LEU A 81 5.43 -7.45 18.19
CA LEU A 81 4.53 -6.31 17.99
C LEU A 81 4.29 -6.04 16.50
N PHE A 82 5.32 -6.22 15.67
CA PHE A 82 5.19 -6.10 14.22
C PHE A 82 4.24 -7.16 13.64
N ILE A 83 4.41 -8.44 14.01
CA ILE A 83 3.50 -9.52 13.56
C ILE A 83 2.06 -9.22 13.95
N LEU A 84 1.82 -8.75 15.18
CA LEU A 84 0.49 -8.40 15.66
C LEU A 84 -0.09 -7.19 14.90
N TYR A 85 0.75 -6.22 14.55
CA TYR A 85 0.36 -5.06 13.75
C TYR A 85 -0.10 -5.46 12.33
N VAL A 86 0.67 -6.29 11.63
CA VAL A 86 0.35 -6.71 10.26
C VAL A 86 -0.74 -7.79 10.18
N ALA A 87 -1.15 -8.39 11.31
CA ALA A 87 -2.23 -9.38 11.33
C ALA A 87 -3.54 -8.86 10.71
N GLY A 88 -3.85 -7.56 10.89
CA GLY A 88 -5.01 -6.91 10.26
C GLY A 88 -4.93 -6.89 8.73
N LEU A 89 -3.75 -6.66 8.17
CA LEU A 89 -3.51 -6.72 6.72
C LEU A 89 -3.79 -8.12 6.17
N PHE A 90 -3.36 -9.17 6.88
CA PHE A 90 -3.58 -10.55 6.44
C PHE A 90 -5.05 -10.98 6.51
N LYS A 91 -5.82 -10.47 7.48
CA LYS A 91 -7.29 -10.65 7.48
C LYS A 91 -7.96 -10.05 6.24
N VAL A 92 -7.41 -8.97 5.69
CA VAL A 92 -7.92 -8.35 4.45
C VAL A 92 -7.48 -9.15 3.22
N ILE A 93 -6.22 -9.55 3.18
CA ILE A 93 -5.67 -10.37 2.08
C ILE A 93 -6.45 -11.69 1.96
N ASP A 94 -6.66 -12.40 3.06
CA ASP A 94 -7.40 -13.67 3.11
C ASP A 94 -8.85 -13.55 2.58
N LYS A 95 -9.49 -12.38 2.78
CA LYS A 95 -10.85 -12.12 2.27
C LYS A 95 -10.91 -11.90 0.76
N HIS A 96 -9.83 -11.41 0.15
CA HIS A 96 -9.86 -10.89 -1.22
C HIS A 96 -8.99 -11.68 -2.20
N LEU A 97 -7.95 -12.36 -1.71
CA LEU A 97 -6.94 -13.01 -2.52
C LEU A 97 -6.82 -14.49 -2.14
N PRO A 98 -6.77 -15.39 -3.13
CA PRO A 98 -6.90 -16.82 -2.89
C PRO A 98 -5.67 -17.43 -2.22
N ASN A 99 -4.46 -16.90 -2.46
CA ASN A 99 -3.25 -17.41 -1.83
C ASN A 99 -2.25 -16.28 -1.55
N ALA A 100 -1.75 -16.24 -0.31
CA ALA A 100 -0.68 -15.35 0.10
C ALA A 100 0.24 -16.05 1.11
N HIS A 101 1.55 -15.84 0.98
CA HIS A 101 2.58 -16.26 1.93
C HIS A 101 3.31 -15.04 2.46
N THR A 102 3.64 -15.06 3.74
CA THR A 102 4.17 -13.91 4.44
C THR A 102 5.29 -14.34 5.36
N TYR A 103 6.36 -13.56 5.39
CA TYR A 103 7.46 -13.75 6.31
C TYR A 103 7.98 -12.40 6.74
N ALA A 104 7.74 -12.04 8.00
CA ALA A 104 7.99 -10.69 8.48
C ALA A 104 7.38 -9.64 7.53
N ASP A 105 8.19 -8.76 6.97
CA ASP A 105 7.83 -7.68 6.05
C ASP A 105 7.64 -8.13 4.60
N ASP A 106 8.21 -9.28 4.21
CA ASP A 106 8.05 -9.84 2.88
C ASP A 106 6.66 -10.49 2.74
N THR A 107 5.83 -9.94 1.83
CA THR A 107 4.52 -10.50 1.51
C THR A 107 4.44 -10.88 0.03
N GLN A 108 4.10 -12.13 -0.23
CA GLN A 108 3.96 -12.70 -1.56
C GLN A 108 2.52 -13.13 -1.78
N ILE A 109 1.88 -12.57 -2.81
CA ILE A 109 0.53 -12.95 -3.23
C ILE A 109 0.67 -13.65 -4.57
N TYR A 110 0.04 -14.81 -4.70
CA TYR A 110 0.10 -15.55 -5.96
C TYR A 110 -1.24 -16.10 -6.39
N HIS A 111 -1.46 -16.10 -7.70
CA HIS A 111 -2.67 -16.63 -8.31
C HIS A 111 -2.30 -17.42 -9.57
N SER A 112 -2.61 -18.71 -9.55
CA SER A 112 -2.39 -19.62 -10.68
C SER A 112 -3.68 -19.82 -11.46
N PHE A 113 -3.60 -19.76 -12.78
CA PHE A 113 -4.72 -19.99 -13.69
C PHE A 113 -4.25 -20.61 -15.02
N ARG A 114 -5.16 -21.29 -15.72
CA ARG A 114 -4.89 -21.83 -17.05
C ARG A 114 -5.13 -20.74 -18.11
N PRO A 115 -4.14 -20.46 -18.99
CA PRO A 115 -4.29 -19.44 -20.02
C PRO A 115 -5.12 -19.98 -21.19
N ASP A 116 -6.44 -20.11 -21.04
CA ASP A 116 -7.31 -20.46 -22.17
C ASP A 116 -7.56 -19.21 -23.02
N THR A 117 -6.81 -19.09 -24.13
CA THR A 117 -6.82 -17.97 -25.10
C THR A 117 -6.44 -16.60 -24.50
N SER A 118 -5.72 -15.76 -25.24
CA SER A 118 -5.12 -14.48 -24.81
C SER A 118 -6.00 -13.51 -24.01
N LEU A 119 -7.33 -13.67 -24.04
CA LEU A 119 -8.30 -12.95 -23.22
C LEU A 119 -8.22 -13.26 -21.71
N SER A 120 -7.71 -14.44 -21.31
CA SER A 120 -7.69 -14.90 -19.91
C SER A 120 -6.60 -14.27 -19.06
N GLN A 121 -5.41 -13.98 -19.63
CA GLN A 121 -4.33 -13.27 -18.91
C GLN A 121 -4.71 -11.82 -18.60
N ASP A 122 -5.23 -11.10 -19.60
CA ASP A 122 -5.69 -9.72 -19.43
C ASP A 122 -6.90 -9.65 -18.50
N ALA A 123 -7.83 -10.61 -18.59
CA ALA A 123 -8.95 -10.71 -17.65
C ALA A 123 -8.50 -11.05 -16.22
N ALA A 124 -7.47 -11.89 -16.04
CA ALA A 124 -6.90 -12.22 -14.73
C ALA A 124 -6.20 -11.01 -14.08
N LEU A 125 -5.40 -10.27 -14.86
CA LEU A 125 -4.81 -9.00 -14.41
C LEU A 125 -5.90 -7.98 -14.07
N LYS A 126 -6.95 -7.88 -14.90
CA LYS A 126 -8.09 -7.02 -14.63
C LYS A 126 -8.85 -7.42 -13.38
N ASN A 127 -9.03 -8.71 -13.08
CA ASN A 127 -9.66 -9.19 -11.85
C ASN A 127 -8.78 -8.97 -10.60
N LEU A 128 -7.46 -9.00 -10.74
CA LEU A 128 -6.51 -8.71 -9.65
C LEU A 128 -6.41 -7.20 -9.36
N LEU A 129 -6.50 -6.37 -10.40
CA LEU A 129 -6.39 -4.91 -10.31
C LEU A 129 -7.74 -4.19 -10.19
N THR A 130 -8.86 -4.88 -10.35
CA THR A 130 -10.18 -4.31 -10.08
C THR A 130 -10.47 -4.46 -8.59
N PRO A 131 -10.52 -3.36 -7.82
CA PRO A 131 -11.00 -3.44 -6.45
C PRO A 131 -12.42 -4.02 -6.48
N LYS A 132 -12.62 -5.18 -5.84
CA LYS A 132 -13.97 -5.69 -5.56
C LYS A 132 -14.66 -4.64 -4.69
N HIS A 133 -15.52 -3.84 -5.33
CA HIS A 133 -16.24 -2.76 -4.68
C HIS A 133 -16.95 -3.29 -3.42
N ILE A 134 -16.45 -2.88 -2.26
CA ILE A 134 -17.23 -2.88 -1.02
C ILE A 134 -18.19 -1.70 -1.14
N GLY A 135 -19.46 -1.96 -0.83
CA GLY A 135 -20.61 -1.22 -1.30
C GLY A 135 -20.65 0.30 -1.05
N CYS A 136 -21.52 0.89 -1.88
CA CYS A 136 -22.18 2.19 -1.80
C CYS A 136 -21.28 3.41 -2.02
N TYR A 137 -21.28 3.95 -3.24
CA TYR A 137 -21.94 5.21 -3.58
C TYR A 137 -22.08 5.25 -5.12
N SER A 138 -23.32 5.23 -5.60
CA SER A 138 -23.62 5.62 -6.98
C SER A 138 -23.43 7.12 -7.11
N LEU A 139 -22.80 7.58 -8.20
CA LEU A 139 -23.30 8.70 -9.03
C LEU A 139 -22.42 8.91 -10.29
N ARG A 140 -23.08 8.69 -11.44
CA ARG A 140 -22.99 9.40 -12.73
C ARG A 140 -21.64 10.03 -13.16
N SER A 141 -20.97 9.35 -14.08
CA SER A 141 -20.35 9.88 -15.32
C SER A 141 -19.61 8.73 -16.01
N ASN A 142 -20.31 7.93 -16.83
CA ASN A 142 -19.80 6.66 -17.36
C ASN A 142 -19.23 6.75 -18.78
N GLU A 143 -18.78 7.92 -19.22
CA GLU A 143 -18.31 8.11 -20.61
C GLU A 143 -16.86 8.58 -20.72
N GLN A 144 -16.17 8.85 -19.60
CA GLN A 144 -14.86 9.50 -19.65
C GLN A 144 -13.70 8.72 -19.00
N ASN A 145 -13.86 7.49 -18.50
CA ASN A 145 -12.77 6.74 -17.84
C ASN A 145 -11.98 7.57 -16.79
N LEU A 146 -12.68 8.38 -15.99
CA LEU A 146 -12.09 9.19 -14.92
C LEU A 146 -11.96 8.37 -13.63
N LEU A 147 -10.85 8.54 -12.91
CA LEU A 147 -10.62 7.93 -11.60
C LEU A 147 -11.21 8.79 -10.48
N ILE A 148 -11.67 8.15 -9.41
CA ILE A 148 -12.16 8.84 -8.21
C ILE A 148 -10.96 9.43 -7.46
N VAL A 149 -10.97 10.75 -7.22
CA VAL A 149 -9.94 11.44 -6.43
C VAL A 149 -10.39 11.54 -4.96
N PRO A 150 -9.72 10.88 -4.00
CA PRO A 150 -10.11 10.93 -2.60
C PRO A 150 -9.90 12.32 -1.97
N LYS A 151 -10.80 12.70 -1.06
CA LYS A 151 -10.65 13.94 -0.27
C LYS A 151 -9.59 13.74 0.80
N THR A 152 -8.66 14.69 0.90
CA THR A 152 -7.59 14.67 1.90
C THR A 152 -7.84 15.73 2.96
N MET A 153 -7.55 15.39 4.22
CA MET A 153 -7.80 16.29 5.36
C MET A 153 -6.70 17.34 5.56
N ARG A 154 -5.49 17.13 5.02
CA ARG A 154 -4.36 18.08 5.08
C ARG A 154 -3.87 18.39 3.67
N LYS A 155 -3.93 19.67 3.29
CA LYS A 155 -3.66 20.18 1.92
C LYS A 155 -2.20 20.01 1.43
N THR A 156 -1.25 19.64 2.29
CA THR A 156 0.18 19.58 1.93
C THR A 156 0.71 18.16 1.77
N PHE A 157 0.61 17.33 2.81
CA PHE A 157 1.11 15.94 2.76
C PHE A 157 0.11 14.97 2.12
N GLY A 158 -1.18 15.10 2.42
CA GLY A 158 -2.21 14.21 1.85
C GLY A 158 -2.30 14.35 0.33
N ASP A 159 -2.07 15.55 -0.19
CA ASP A 159 -2.18 15.85 -1.61
C ASP A 159 -1.06 15.24 -2.45
N ARG A 160 0.07 14.94 -1.82
CA ARG A 160 1.23 14.29 -2.43
C ARG A 160 1.17 12.76 -2.35
N ALA A 161 0.24 12.20 -1.57
CA ALA A 161 0.07 10.76 -1.48
C ALA A 161 -0.39 10.21 -2.84
N PHE A 162 0.20 9.10 -3.28
CA PHE A 162 -0.14 8.47 -4.57
C PHE A 162 -1.64 8.19 -4.71
N ALA A 163 -2.31 7.85 -3.60
CA ALA A 163 -3.76 7.64 -3.54
C ALA A 163 -4.59 8.87 -4.00
N LYS A 164 -4.08 10.10 -3.85
CA LYS A 164 -4.71 11.33 -4.39
C LYS A 164 -4.05 11.77 -5.69
N ALA A 165 -2.72 11.84 -5.71
CA ALA A 165 -1.96 12.37 -6.84
C ALA A 165 -2.11 11.52 -8.11
N GLY A 166 -2.18 10.20 -7.98
CA GLY A 166 -2.36 9.28 -9.11
C GLY A 166 -3.68 9.51 -9.85
N PRO A 167 -4.84 9.40 -9.17
CA PRO A 167 -6.14 9.70 -9.77
C PRO A 167 -6.27 11.12 -10.30
N PHE A 168 -5.69 12.11 -9.59
CA PHE A 168 -5.70 13.50 -10.01
C PHE A 168 -4.93 13.70 -11.33
N LEU A 169 -3.68 13.25 -11.40
CA LEU A 169 -2.84 13.37 -12.60
C LEU A 169 -3.37 12.56 -13.76
N TRP A 170 -3.95 11.38 -13.49
CA TRP A 170 -4.62 10.59 -14.51
C TRP A 170 -5.76 11.39 -15.17
N ASN A 171 -6.62 12.03 -14.37
CA ASN A 171 -7.76 12.80 -14.88
C ASN A 171 -7.36 14.05 -15.66
N GLU A 172 -6.14 14.58 -15.45
CA GLU A 172 -5.60 15.69 -16.24
C GLU A 172 -5.11 15.27 -17.63
N LEU A 173 -4.99 13.97 -17.92
CA LEU A 173 -4.57 13.49 -19.23
C LEU A 173 -5.71 13.60 -20.27
N PRO A 174 -5.41 13.97 -21.52
CA PRO A 174 -6.43 13.99 -22.56
C PRO A 174 -6.93 12.57 -22.90
N ALA A 175 -8.17 12.49 -23.40
CA ALA A 175 -8.93 11.24 -23.54
C ALA A 175 -8.24 10.23 -24.48
N ASP A 176 -7.59 10.72 -25.53
CA ASP A 176 -6.83 9.91 -26.49
C ASP A 176 -5.67 9.13 -25.84
N ILE A 177 -5.12 9.62 -24.72
CA ILE A 177 -4.10 8.92 -23.93
C ILE A 177 -4.77 7.90 -23.02
N ARG A 178 -5.86 8.29 -22.34
CA ARG A 178 -6.56 7.44 -21.36
C ARG A 178 -7.31 6.27 -21.98
N GLU A 179 -7.72 6.39 -23.23
CA GLU A 179 -8.44 5.34 -23.98
C GLU A 179 -7.51 4.38 -24.71
N ALA A 180 -6.19 4.49 -24.53
CA ALA A 180 -5.24 3.56 -25.13
C ALA A 180 -5.48 2.13 -24.62
N SER A 181 -5.81 1.22 -25.55
CA SER A 181 -6.08 -0.19 -25.25
C SER A 181 -4.81 -1.03 -25.06
N ILE A 182 -3.63 -0.48 -25.37
CA ILE A 182 -2.33 -1.17 -25.31
C ILE A 182 -1.33 -0.28 -24.56
N VAL A 183 -0.59 -0.87 -23.61
CA VAL A 183 0.37 -0.18 -22.73
C VAL A 183 1.46 0.56 -23.51
N GLU A 184 1.99 -0.03 -24.58
CA GLU A 184 3.03 0.61 -25.39
C GLU A 184 2.50 1.86 -26.13
N THR A 185 1.25 1.82 -26.58
CA THR A 185 0.57 2.98 -27.17
C THR A 185 0.33 4.06 -26.11
N PHE A 186 -0.08 3.68 -24.90
CA PHE A 186 -0.22 4.60 -23.77
C PHE A 186 1.10 5.32 -23.45
N LYS A 187 2.19 4.57 -23.25
CA LYS A 187 3.53 5.12 -22.96
C LYS A 187 4.01 6.07 -24.06
N SER A 188 3.83 5.69 -25.32
CA SER A 188 4.20 6.52 -26.46
C SER A 188 3.43 7.84 -26.47
N ARG A 189 2.09 7.80 -26.32
CA ARG A 189 1.24 9.00 -26.31
C ARG A 189 1.50 9.89 -25.10
N LEU A 190 1.67 9.30 -23.91
CA LEU A 190 2.00 10.00 -22.68
C LEU A 190 3.35 10.71 -22.80
N LYS A 191 4.38 10.04 -23.33
CA LYS A 191 5.69 10.65 -23.57
C LYS A 191 5.58 11.85 -24.50
N THR A 192 4.86 11.73 -25.62
CA THR A 192 4.64 12.85 -26.55
C THR A 192 3.90 14.01 -25.87
N PHE A 193 2.87 13.72 -25.07
CA PHE A 193 2.11 14.74 -24.34
C PHE A 193 2.95 15.47 -23.29
N LEU A 194 3.70 14.75 -22.48
CA LEU A 194 4.59 15.34 -21.46
C LEU A 194 5.70 16.17 -22.12
N PHE A 195 6.26 15.70 -23.24
CA PHE A 195 7.26 16.47 -24.00
C PHE A 195 6.66 17.75 -24.57
N LYS A 196 5.45 17.71 -25.11
CA LYS A 196 4.73 18.91 -25.54
C LYS A 196 4.48 19.88 -24.38
N LYS A 197 4.05 19.37 -23.23
CA LYS A 197 3.77 20.16 -22.02
C LYS A 197 5.04 20.80 -21.42
N ALA A 198 6.21 20.20 -21.60
CA ALA A 198 7.47 20.70 -21.06
C ALA A 198 8.17 21.74 -21.97
N PHE A 199 7.90 21.73 -23.28
CA PHE A 199 8.68 22.51 -24.25
C PHE A 199 7.84 23.41 -25.18
N TYR A 200 6.52 23.30 -25.17
CA TYR A 200 5.62 24.02 -26.08
C TYR A 200 4.39 24.65 -25.39
N LEU A 201 4.36 24.65 -24.06
CA LEU A 201 3.43 25.39 -23.18
C LEU A 201 4.27 26.27 -22.25
#